data_AF-A0A8D1YMS7-F1
#
_entry.id   AF-A0A8D1YMS7-F1
#
_cell.length_a   1.000
_cell.length_b   1.000
_cell.length_c   1.000
_cell.angle_alpha   90.00
_cell.angle_beta   90.00
_cell.angle_gamma   90.00
#
_symmetry.space_group_name_H-M   'P 1'
#
loop_
_entity.id
_entity.type
_entity.pdbx_description
1 polymer ?
#
loop_
_entity_poly.entity_id
_entity_poly.type
_entity_poly.pdbx_seq_one_letter_code
_entity_poly.pdbx_strand_id
1 'polypeptide(L)'
;MNTEILSSQYIPRKAFSVPELKLLCGADILKTFQTPNLWKDAHIQEIVEKFGLVCVDRAGHDPKGYILGSPILQRHQDNIHLAREPVQNEISATYIRRALSQGQSVKYLLPDAVIAYIKEHDLYTRNTGRERDEGQPSRGGPAPPPPSSSS
;
A
#
# COMPACT_ATOMS: atom_id res chain seq x y z
N MET A 1 -70.10 -25.08 -9.97
CA MET A 1 -69.84 -23.93 -9.07
C MET A 1 -68.35 -23.66 -9.13
N ASN A 2 -68.02 -22.44 -9.52
CA ASN A 2 -66.67 -21.95 -9.75
C ASN A 2 -65.91 -21.80 -8.44
N THR A 3 -64.66 -22.24 -8.40
CA THR A 3 -63.62 -21.60 -7.60
C THR A 3 -62.28 -21.82 -8.29
N GLU A 4 -61.94 -20.88 -9.19
CA GLU A 4 -60.56 -20.56 -9.51
C GLU A 4 -59.88 -20.07 -8.22
N ILE A 5 -58.85 -20.76 -7.76
CA ILE A 5 -57.80 -20.12 -6.97
C ILE A 5 -56.52 -20.31 -7.77
N LEU A 6 -56.16 -19.24 -8.47
CA LEU A 6 -54.89 -19.10 -9.18
C LEU A 6 -53.76 -19.43 -8.21
N SER A 7 -52.98 -20.47 -8.54
CA SER A 7 -51.69 -20.74 -7.92
C SER A 7 -50.80 -19.52 -8.16
N SER A 8 -50.79 -18.59 -7.20
CA SER A 8 -49.77 -17.55 -7.16
C SER A 8 -48.43 -18.27 -7.11
N GLN A 9 -47.73 -18.20 -8.24
CA GLN A 9 -46.43 -18.82 -8.41
C GLN A 9 -45.51 -18.15 -7.38
N TYR A 10 -45.23 -18.86 -6.29
CA TYR A 10 -44.29 -18.43 -5.27
C TYR A 10 -42.91 -18.39 -5.94
N ILE A 11 -42.52 -17.22 -6.43
CA ILE A 11 -41.16 -16.96 -6.89
C ILE A 11 -40.33 -16.79 -5.61
N PRO A 12 -39.43 -17.73 -5.27
CA PRO A 12 -38.59 -17.56 -4.10
C PRO A 12 -37.77 -16.29 -4.30
N ARG A 13 -37.93 -15.33 -3.38
CA ARG A 13 -37.05 -14.16 -3.33
C ARG A 13 -35.63 -14.71 -3.28
N LYS A 14 -34.82 -14.42 -4.31
CA LYS A 14 -33.39 -14.71 -4.29
C LYS A 14 -32.85 -14.13 -2.98
N ALA A 15 -32.46 -15.00 -2.06
CA ALA A 15 -31.89 -14.56 -0.79
C ALA A 15 -30.62 -13.81 -1.14
N PHE A 16 -30.62 -12.50 -0.96
CA PHE A 16 -29.41 -11.71 -1.15
C PHE A 16 -28.50 -12.02 0.04
N SER A 17 -27.43 -12.77 -0.22
CA SER A 17 -26.35 -12.94 0.75
C SER A 17 -25.72 -11.57 1.03
N VAL A 18 -25.40 -11.29 2.30
CA VAL A 18 -24.69 -10.07 2.69
C VAL A 18 -23.32 -10.05 2.00
N PRO A 19 -22.89 -8.91 1.39
CA PRO A 19 -21.56 -8.82 0.78
C PRO A 19 -20.44 -9.03 1.80
N GLU A 20 -19.37 -9.69 1.37
CA GLU A 20 -18.15 -9.85 2.17
C GLU A 20 -17.14 -8.74 1.85
N LEU A 21 -16.40 -8.31 2.87
CA LEU A 21 -15.23 -7.44 2.73
C LEU A 21 -13.97 -8.28 2.90
N LYS A 22 -13.03 -8.19 1.96
CA LYS A 22 -11.71 -8.82 2.04
C LYS A 22 -10.58 -7.81 1.80
N LEU A 23 -9.44 -8.03 2.43
CA LEU A 23 -8.24 -7.22 2.20
C LEU A 23 -7.51 -7.70 0.94
N LEU A 24 -7.38 -6.84 -0.07
CA LEU A 24 -6.52 -7.10 -1.23
C LEU A 24 -5.10 -6.59 -0.94
N CYS A 25 -4.09 -7.45 -1.10
CA CYS A 25 -2.70 -7.05 -0.94
C CYS A 25 -1.73 -7.88 -1.79
N GLY A 26 -0.48 -7.43 -1.92
CA GLY A 26 0.60 -8.24 -2.50
C GLY A 26 1.23 -9.18 -1.47
N ALA A 27 2.00 -10.15 -1.96
CA ALA A 27 2.75 -11.10 -1.13
C ALA A 27 3.83 -10.43 -0.25
N ASP A 28 4.29 -9.24 -0.65
CA ASP A 28 5.15 -8.37 0.14
C ASP A 28 4.48 -7.91 1.44
N ILE A 29 3.21 -7.50 1.40
CA ILE A 29 2.43 -7.15 2.60
C ILE A 29 2.17 -8.37 3.47
N LEU A 30 1.79 -9.52 2.88
CA LEU A 30 1.53 -10.75 3.63
C LEU A 30 2.75 -11.18 4.45
N LYS A 31 3.97 -11.06 3.87
CA LYS A 31 5.22 -11.30 4.57
C LYS A 31 5.38 -10.42 5.82
N THR A 32 4.90 -9.18 5.78
CA THR A 32 5.05 -8.23 6.90
C THR A 32 4.28 -8.60 8.15
N PHE A 33 3.29 -9.50 8.07
CA PHE A 33 2.60 -10.03 9.24
C PHE A 33 3.52 -10.82 10.18
N GLN A 34 4.67 -11.27 9.69
CA GLN A 34 5.69 -11.95 10.50
C GLN A 34 6.77 -10.98 11.01
N THR A 35 6.73 -9.70 10.62
CA THR A 35 7.71 -8.70 11.06
C THR A 35 7.42 -8.32 12.52
N PRO A 36 8.38 -8.51 13.45
CA PRO A 36 8.18 -8.16 14.85
C PRO A 36 7.82 -6.69 15.03
N ASN A 37 6.86 -6.42 15.93
CA ASN A 37 6.41 -5.07 16.32
C ASN A 37 5.77 -4.23 15.20
N LEU A 38 5.50 -4.79 14.01
CA LEU A 38 4.83 -4.06 12.94
C LEU A 38 3.30 -4.19 13.00
N TRP A 39 2.83 -5.40 13.30
CA TRP A 39 1.42 -5.73 13.43
C TRP A 39 1.16 -6.35 14.80
N LYS A 40 -0.01 -6.10 15.37
CA LYS A 40 -0.46 -6.82 16.56
C LYS A 40 -1.11 -8.13 16.12
N ASP A 41 -0.76 -9.23 16.76
CA ASP A 41 -1.32 -10.56 16.49
C ASP A 41 -2.86 -10.57 16.50
N ALA A 42 -3.47 -9.86 17.46
CA ALA A 42 -4.92 -9.71 17.55
C ALA A 42 -5.54 -9.04 16.30
N HIS A 43 -4.84 -8.06 15.71
CA HIS A 43 -5.30 -7.41 14.48
C HIS A 43 -5.09 -8.31 13.25
N ILE A 44 -3.99 -9.05 13.19
CA ILE A 44 -3.76 -10.04 12.11
C ILE A 44 -4.88 -11.08 12.15
N GLN A 45 -5.17 -11.62 13.34
CA GLN A 45 -6.23 -12.60 13.53
C GLN A 45 -7.58 -12.03 13.09
N GLU A 46 -7.95 -10.81 13.51
CA GLU A 46 -9.21 -10.18 13.09
C GLU A 46 -9.32 -10.04 11.56
N ILE A 47 -8.24 -9.62 10.89
CA ILE A 47 -8.19 -9.49 9.43
C ILE A 47 -8.49 -10.84 8.77
N VAL A 48 -7.78 -11.90 9.13
CA VAL A 48 -7.91 -13.20 8.43
C VAL A 48 -9.12 -14.02 8.88
N GLU A 49 -9.61 -13.81 10.09
CA GLU A 49 -10.77 -14.53 10.64
C GLU A 49 -12.09 -13.89 10.19
N LYS A 50 -12.26 -12.57 10.38
CA LYS A 50 -13.55 -11.90 10.14
C LYS A 50 -13.78 -11.46 8.70
N PHE A 51 -12.71 -11.06 8.02
CA PHE A 51 -12.78 -10.47 6.68
C PHE A 51 -12.23 -11.44 5.63
N GLY A 52 -10.99 -11.85 5.81
CA GLY A 52 -10.23 -12.62 4.85
C GLY A 52 -9.33 -11.76 4.00
N LEU A 53 -8.46 -12.42 3.24
CA LEU A 53 -7.38 -11.80 2.51
C LEU A 53 -7.31 -12.37 1.09
N VAL A 54 -7.09 -11.50 0.11
CA VAL A 54 -6.76 -11.88 -1.27
C VAL A 54 -5.35 -11.41 -1.54
N CYS A 55 -4.41 -12.35 -1.62
CA CYS A 55 -3.00 -12.09 -1.83
C CYS A 55 -2.65 -12.29 -3.31
N VAL A 56 -2.16 -11.24 -3.96
CA VAL A 56 -1.59 -11.33 -5.31
C VAL A 56 -0.12 -11.72 -5.20
N ASP A 57 0.26 -12.75 -5.95
CA ASP A 57 1.63 -13.25 -5.98
C ASP A 57 2.62 -12.21 -6.56
N ARG A 58 3.87 -12.24 -6.13
CA ARG A 58 4.94 -11.34 -6.60
C ARG A 58 6.27 -12.07 -6.71
N ALA A 59 7.10 -11.68 -7.67
CA ALA A 59 8.44 -12.23 -7.82
C ALA A 59 9.24 -12.12 -6.51
N GLY A 60 9.97 -13.19 -6.18
CA GLY A 60 10.81 -13.26 -4.97
C GLY A 60 10.03 -13.45 -3.66
N HIS A 61 8.72 -13.71 -3.70
CA HIS A 61 7.91 -13.99 -2.53
C HIS A 61 7.37 -15.43 -2.55
N ASP A 62 7.15 -16.01 -1.36
CA ASP A 62 6.54 -17.33 -1.17
C ASP A 62 5.33 -17.21 -0.23
N PRO A 63 4.16 -16.79 -0.74
CA PRO A 63 2.98 -16.59 0.09
C PRO A 63 2.51 -17.87 0.79
N LYS A 64 2.76 -19.05 0.20
CA LYS A 64 2.43 -20.33 0.84
C LYS A 64 3.33 -20.59 2.04
N GLY A 65 4.65 -20.39 1.88
CA GLY A 65 5.59 -20.46 2.99
C GLY A 65 5.25 -19.48 4.11
N TYR A 66 4.79 -18.27 3.79
CA TYR A 66 4.37 -17.29 4.80
C TYR A 66 3.14 -17.73 5.59
N ILE A 67 2.15 -18.33 4.93
CA ILE A 67 0.96 -18.86 5.60
C ILE A 67 1.34 -20.03 6.53
N LEU A 68 2.15 -20.97 6.04
CA LEU A 68 2.60 -22.12 6.84
C LEU A 68 3.50 -21.73 8.01
N GLY A 69 4.29 -20.66 7.86
CA GLY A 69 5.20 -20.15 8.90
C GLY A 69 4.52 -19.35 10.01
N SER A 70 3.22 -19.04 9.91
CA SER A 70 2.48 -18.30 10.94
C SER A 70 1.31 -19.11 11.47
N PRO A 71 1.27 -19.44 12.78
CA PRO A 71 0.16 -20.19 13.37
C PRO A 71 -1.21 -19.52 13.19
N ILE A 72 -1.26 -18.18 13.19
CA ILE A 72 -2.50 -17.41 12.98
C ILE A 72 -2.97 -17.57 11.54
N LEU A 73 -2.08 -17.39 10.56
CA LEU A 73 -2.43 -17.49 9.14
C LEU A 73 -2.80 -18.92 8.75
N GLN A 74 -2.05 -19.90 9.24
CA GLN A 74 -2.31 -21.32 8.98
C GLN A 74 -3.69 -21.75 9.49
N ARG A 75 -4.10 -21.27 10.67
CA ARG A 75 -5.42 -21.57 11.26
C ARG A 75 -6.58 -21.07 10.38
N HIS A 76 -6.41 -19.93 9.72
CA HIS A 76 -7.45 -19.28 8.91
C HIS A 76 -7.14 -19.31 7.40
N GLN A 77 -6.32 -20.28 6.95
CA GLN A 77 -5.84 -20.33 5.57
C GLN A 77 -6.96 -20.45 4.52
N ASP A 78 -8.10 -21.03 4.88
CA ASP A 78 -9.27 -21.17 3.99
C ASP A 78 -9.89 -19.81 3.61
N ASN A 79 -9.66 -18.77 4.42
CA ASN A 79 -10.09 -17.40 4.16
C ASN A 79 -8.96 -16.52 3.56
N ILE A 80 -7.85 -17.14 3.15
CA ILE A 80 -6.72 -16.50 2.47
C ILE A 80 -6.64 -17.02 1.04
N HIS A 81 -7.03 -16.19 0.08
CA HIS A 81 -7.06 -16.52 -1.33
C HIS A 81 -5.77 -16.08 -2.02
N LEU A 82 -5.02 -17.02 -2.59
CA LEU A 82 -3.83 -16.71 -3.37
C LEU A 82 -4.21 -16.54 -4.85
N ALA A 83 -4.17 -15.30 -5.33
CA ALA A 83 -4.41 -14.95 -6.71
C ALA A 83 -3.09 -15.06 -7.51
N ARG A 84 -3.11 -15.88 -8.57
CA ARG A 84 -1.99 -15.99 -9.51
C ARG A 84 -2.07 -14.86 -10.53
N GLU A 85 -1.00 -14.09 -10.66
CA GLU A 85 -0.85 -13.13 -11.73
C GLU A 85 -0.10 -13.80 -12.89
N PRO A 86 -0.72 -13.99 -14.07
CA PRO A 86 -0.07 -14.67 -15.20
C PRO A 86 1.04 -13.82 -15.85
N VAL A 87 1.02 -12.50 -15.62
CA VAL A 87 2.05 -11.55 -16.08
C VAL A 87 2.52 -10.79 -14.86
N GLN A 88 3.81 -10.86 -14.55
CA GLN A 88 4.37 -10.21 -13.36
C GLN A 88 4.34 -8.69 -13.52
N ASN A 89 3.55 -8.00 -12.69
CA ASN A 89 3.61 -6.55 -12.60
C ASN A 89 4.68 -6.12 -11.58
N GLU A 90 5.92 -5.96 -12.06
CA GLU A 90 7.07 -5.54 -11.24
C GLU A 90 7.18 -4.02 -11.05
N ILE A 91 6.18 -3.25 -11.50
CA ILE A 91 6.18 -1.80 -11.31
C ILE A 91 6.01 -1.51 -9.81
N SER A 92 6.98 -0.81 -9.22
CA SER A 92 6.95 -0.36 -7.84
C SER A 92 7.02 1.16 -7.75
N ALA A 93 6.33 1.74 -6.77
CA ALA A 93 6.38 3.19 -6.55
C ALA A 93 7.80 3.69 -6.25
N THR A 94 8.65 2.87 -5.64
CA THR A 94 10.07 3.18 -5.41
C THR A 94 10.84 3.34 -6.72
N TYR A 95 10.65 2.42 -7.67
CA TYR A 95 11.26 2.52 -8.99
C TYR A 95 10.77 3.79 -9.72
N ILE A 96 9.46 4.04 -9.71
CA ILE A 96 8.85 5.22 -10.36
C ILE A 96 9.42 6.52 -9.80
N ARG A 97 9.44 6.70 -8.48
CA ARG A 97 9.98 7.92 -7.85
C ARG A 97 11.46 8.11 -8.19
N ARG A 98 12.25 7.02 -8.18
CA ARG A 98 13.67 7.07 -8.56
C ARG A 98 13.84 7.50 -10.02
N ALA A 99 13.12 6.88 -10.95
CA ALA A 99 13.16 7.23 -12.37
C ALA A 99 12.82 8.73 -12.59
N LEU A 100 11.74 9.21 -11.96
CA LEU A 100 11.34 10.62 -12.00
C LEU A 100 12.43 11.56 -11.47
N SER A 101 13.01 11.25 -10.31
CA SER A 101 14.10 12.06 -9.73
C SER A 101 15.38 12.12 -10.58
N GLN A 102 15.56 11.15 -11.49
CA GLN A 102 16.67 11.08 -12.44
C GLN A 102 16.31 11.67 -13.82
N GLY A 103 15.09 12.21 -13.99
CA GLY A 103 14.60 12.74 -15.27
C GLY A 103 14.31 11.65 -16.30
N GLN A 104 14.16 10.39 -15.89
CA GLN A 104 13.82 9.29 -16.78
C GLN A 104 12.32 9.29 -17.09
N SER A 105 11.97 8.80 -18.29
CA SER A 105 10.57 8.64 -18.69
C SER A 105 9.92 7.49 -17.93
N VAL A 106 8.70 7.75 -17.42
CA VAL A 106 7.81 6.72 -16.84
C VAL A 106 6.57 6.47 -17.72
N LYS A 107 6.64 6.88 -19.00
CA LYS A 107 5.56 6.63 -19.98
C LYS A 107 5.28 5.13 -20.08
N TYR A 108 4.00 4.77 -20.16
CA TYR A 108 3.50 3.39 -20.18
C TYR A 108 3.62 2.61 -18.86
N LEU A 109 4.26 3.18 -17.83
CA LEU A 109 4.28 2.58 -16.48
C LEU A 109 3.16 3.14 -15.58
N LEU A 110 2.62 4.30 -15.95
CA LEU A 110 1.54 4.98 -15.27
C LEU A 110 0.52 5.50 -16.29
N PRO A 111 -0.74 5.73 -15.89
CA PRO A 111 -1.71 6.45 -16.71
C PRO A 111 -1.21 7.87 -17.04
N ASP A 112 -1.45 8.34 -18.27
CA ASP A 112 -0.96 9.66 -18.74
C ASP A 112 -1.46 10.82 -17.86
N ALA A 113 -2.70 10.73 -17.34
CA ALA A 113 -3.25 11.72 -16.41
C ALA A 113 -2.44 11.82 -15.11
N VAL A 114 -1.91 10.70 -14.60
CA VAL A 114 -1.05 10.68 -13.40
C VAL A 114 0.30 11.29 -13.70
N ILE A 115 0.87 11.02 -14.89
CA ILE A 115 2.14 11.62 -15.34
C ILE A 115 1.98 13.13 -15.49
N ALA A 116 0.87 13.60 -16.06
CA ALA A 116 0.56 15.03 -16.20
C ALA A 116 0.49 15.70 -14.82
N TYR A 117 -0.24 15.11 -13.88
CA TYR A 117 -0.35 15.62 -12.51
C TYR A 117 1.00 15.69 -11.79
N ILE A 118 1.84 14.65 -11.90
CA ILE A 118 3.19 14.65 -11.31
C ILE A 118 4.03 15.82 -11.83
N LYS A 119 3.94 16.12 -13.13
CA LYS A 119 4.67 17.21 -13.78
C LYS A 119 4.12 18.59 -13.38
N GLU A 120 2.80 18.74 -13.32
CA GLU A 120 2.15 20.00 -12.94
C GLU A 120 2.50 20.43 -11.51
N HIS A 121 2.69 19.46 -10.60
CA HIS A 121 2.97 19.71 -9.19
C HIS A 121 4.43 19.46 -8.78
N ASP A 122 5.35 19.29 -9.73
CA ASP A 122 6.79 19.04 -9.49
C ASP A 122 7.09 17.91 -8.48
N LEU A 123 6.23 16.88 -8.44
CA LEU A 123 6.35 15.78 -7.48
C LEU A 123 7.55 14.90 -7.82
N TYR A 124 8.28 14.47 -6.78
CA TYR A 124 9.43 13.56 -6.89
C TYR A 124 10.63 14.12 -7.68
N THR A 125 10.71 15.44 -7.81
CA THR A 125 11.90 16.13 -8.32
C THR A 125 12.99 16.20 -7.25
N ARG A 126 14.26 16.29 -7.67
CA ARG A 126 15.43 16.27 -6.76
C ARG A 126 15.42 17.39 -5.71
N ASN A 127 14.60 18.44 -5.89
CA ASN A 127 14.52 19.59 -4.99
C ASN A 127 13.47 19.47 -3.88
N THR A 128 12.53 18.52 -3.91
CA THR A 128 11.46 18.43 -2.88
C THR A 128 11.93 17.83 -1.54
N GLY A 129 13.25 17.68 -1.34
CA GLY A 129 13.86 17.03 -0.18
C GLY A 129 14.91 17.85 0.57
N ARG A 130 15.07 19.15 0.31
CA ARG A 130 16.07 20.00 1.01
C ARG A 130 15.61 21.39 1.45
N GLU A 131 14.32 21.68 1.44
CA GLU A 131 13.81 22.96 1.96
C GLU A 131 12.60 22.72 2.86
N ARG A 132 12.87 22.24 4.08
CA ARG A 132 12.04 22.51 5.26
C ARG A 132 12.98 22.89 6.40
N ASP A 133 13.29 24.18 6.45
CA ASP A 133 13.30 25.00 7.65
C ASP A 133 14.17 24.52 8.83
N GLU A 134 15.49 24.67 8.70
CA GLU A 134 16.30 25.04 9.87
C GLU A 134 16.36 26.56 9.92
N GLY A 135 15.56 27.13 10.81
CA GLY A 135 15.52 28.57 11.09
C GLY A 135 16.92 29.11 11.33
N GLN A 136 17.33 30.05 10.49
CA GLN A 136 18.61 30.71 10.55
C GLN A 136 18.64 31.71 11.71
N PRO A 137 19.49 31.56 12.75
CA PRO A 137 19.73 32.63 13.69
C PRO A 137 20.69 33.62 13.04
N SER A 138 20.23 34.85 12.88
CA SER A 138 21.00 35.98 12.40
C SER A 138 22.20 36.30 13.30
N ARG A 139 23.38 36.40 12.65
CA ARG A 139 24.56 37.24 12.95
C ARG A 139 25.37 36.97 14.23
N GLY A 140 26.57 36.43 14.01
CA GLY A 140 27.73 36.59 14.90
C GLY A 140 29.02 36.52 14.09
N GLY A 141 29.41 37.63 13.45
CA GLY A 141 30.76 37.76 12.89
C GLY A 141 31.79 37.88 14.02
N PRO A 142 33.06 37.47 13.81
CA PRO A 142 34.08 37.56 14.85
C PRO A 142 34.32 39.01 15.24
N ALA A 143 34.47 39.25 16.55
CA ALA A 143 34.76 40.57 17.10
C ALA A 143 36.09 41.13 16.54
N PRO A 144 36.18 42.44 16.24
CA PRO A 144 37.42 43.04 15.78
C PRO A 144 38.50 43.02 16.89
N PRO A 145 39.79 42.94 16.52
CA PRO A 145 40.89 42.95 17.49
C PRO A 145 40.99 44.30 18.22
N PRO A 146 41.48 44.32 19.47
CA PRO A 146 41.66 45.55 20.23
C PRO A 146 42.76 46.45 19.60
N PRO A 147 42.64 47.78 19.71
CA PRO A 147 43.64 48.70 19.17
C PRO A 147 44.98 48.54 19.90
N SER A 148 46.06 48.48 19.14
CA SER A 148 47.44 48.53 19.64
C SER A 148 47.73 49.90 20.24
N SER A 149 48.02 49.95 21.53
CA SER A 149 48.60 51.14 22.18
C SER A 149 50.06 51.27 21.75
N SER A 150 50.35 52.23 20.88
CA SER A 150 51.70 52.72 20.63
C SER A 150 52.10 53.72 21.72
N SER A 151 53.21 53.45 22.40
CA SER A 151 54.09 54.41 23.07
C SER A 151 55.52 53.91 22.90
#